data_AF-A0A3M1JBF2-F1
#
_entry.id   AF-A0A3M1JBF2-F1
#
_cell.length_a   1.000
_cell.length_b   1.000
_cell.length_c   1.000
_cell.angle_alpha   90.00
_cell.angle_beta   90.00
_cell.angle_gamma   90.00
#
_symmetry.space_group_name_H-M   'P 1'
#
loop_
_entity.id
_entity.type
_entity.pdbx_description
1 polymer ?
#
loop_
_entity_poly.entity_id
_entity_poly.type
_entity_poly.pdbx_seq_one_letter_code
_entity_poly.pdbx_strand_id
1 'polypeptide(L)'
;MDGNMFTPQALEAWYRLMAEAMRGTAEAQEALKKFAEMSATPEGMNRWMAQFMPGATPPTGFQPEQFEEQLESWWRMMGAVPRSRYLELLERCDSLERKLKKAEETIAGLREKLGAQGRQQEDAQQAFGLWGAMVEESLKAQAEWMKAWRDAATEPDASPPTEDAGDQPDNP
;
A
#
# COMPACT_ATOMS: atom_id res chain seq x y z
N MET A 1 -7.32 -19.07 16.73
CA MET A 1 -8.08 -19.26 15.47
C MET A 1 -7.90 -17.98 14.69
N ASP A 2 -6.83 -17.94 13.90
CA ASP A 2 -6.49 -16.78 13.09
C ASP A 2 -7.59 -16.57 12.06
N GLY A 3 -8.41 -15.56 12.35
CA GLY A 3 -9.56 -15.18 11.55
C GLY A 3 -9.07 -14.47 10.30
N ASN A 4 -8.44 -15.21 9.38
CA ASN A 4 -8.31 -14.72 8.02
C ASN A 4 -9.74 -14.58 7.48
N MET A 5 -10.20 -13.35 7.37
CA MET A 5 -11.57 -12.99 6.97
C MET A 5 -11.97 -13.63 5.63
N PHE A 6 -10.97 -14.00 4.84
CA PHE A 6 -11.14 -14.55 3.51
C PHE A 6 -10.58 -15.95 3.39
N THR A 7 -11.41 -16.83 2.84
CA THR A 7 -11.16 -18.27 2.75
C THR A 7 -10.44 -18.61 1.43
N PRO A 8 -9.77 -19.77 1.34
CA PRO A 8 -9.25 -20.27 0.05
C PRO A 8 -10.31 -20.34 -1.06
N GLN A 9 -11.58 -20.50 -0.68
CA GLN A 9 -12.72 -20.48 -1.60
C GLN A 9 -12.93 -19.09 -2.21
N ALA A 10 -12.67 -18.01 -1.47
CA ALA A 10 -12.75 -16.64 -1.99
C ALA A 10 -11.67 -16.36 -3.06
N LEU A 11 -10.46 -16.86 -2.85
CA LEU A 11 -9.38 -16.82 -3.83
C LEU A 11 -9.75 -17.58 -5.11
N GLU A 12 -10.23 -18.81 -4.96
CA GLU A 12 -10.64 -19.63 -6.10
C GLU A 12 -11.78 -18.98 -6.91
N ALA A 13 -12.79 -18.45 -6.22
CA ALA A 13 -13.90 -17.75 -6.84
C ALA A 13 -13.43 -16.53 -7.65
N TRP A 14 -12.51 -15.75 -7.11
CA TRP A 14 -11.93 -14.60 -7.82
C TRP A 14 -11.10 -15.00 -9.03
N TYR A 15 -10.21 -15.98 -8.90
CA TYR A 15 -9.39 -16.41 -10.03
C TYR A 15 -10.24 -16.98 -11.15
N ARG A 16 -11.30 -17.71 -10.79
CA ARG A 16 -12.28 -18.21 -11.74
C ARG A 16 -13.01 -17.05 -12.45
N LEU A 17 -13.49 -16.06 -11.70
CA LEU A 17 -14.13 -14.86 -12.25
C LEU A 17 -13.20 -14.13 -13.23
N MET A 18 -11.94 -13.92 -12.85
CA MET A 18 -10.93 -13.30 -13.70
C MET A 18 -10.65 -14.11 -14.96
N ALA A 19 -10.53 -15.43 -14.83
CA ALA A 19 -10.30 -16.32 -15.97
C ALA A 19 -11.49 -16.32 -16.95
N GLU A 20 -12.72 -16.29 -16.44
CA GLU A 20 -13.94 -16.19 -17.25
C GLU A 20 -14.03 -14.81 -17.94
N ALA A 21 -13.72 -13.73 -17.23
CA ALA A 21 -13.68 -12.37 -17.81
C ALA A 21 -12.62 -12.24 -18.92
N MET A 22 -11.45 -12.85 -18.75
CA MET A 22 -10.38 -12.89 -19.76
C MET A 22 -10.74 -13.74 -20.98
N ARG A 23 -11.60 -14.76 -20.81
CA ARG A 23 -12.19 -15.52 -21.92
C ARG A 23 -13.30 -14.76 -22.65
N GLY A 24 -13.71 -13.60 -22.14
CA GLY A 24 -14.70 -12.74 -22.77
C GLY A 24 -16.14 -13.04 -22.38
N THR A 25 -16.39 -13.72 -21.26
CA THR A 25 -17.77 -13.94 -20.80
C THR A 25 -18.37 -12.60 -20.34
N ALA A 26 -19.49 -12.20 -20.94
CA ALA A 26 -20.14 -10.92 -20.64
C ALA A 26 -20.49 -10.76 -19.15
N GLU A 27 -20.93 -11.85 -18.50
CA GLU A 27 -21.32 -11.85 -17.10
C GLU A 27 -20.14 -11.57 -16.14
N ALA A 28 -18.98 -12.20 -16.36
CA ALA A 28 -17.79 -11.94 -15.54
C ALA A 28 -17.17 -10.55 -15.81
N GLN A 29 -17.27 -10.04 -17.04
CA GLN A 29 -16.85 -8.67 -17.35
C GLN A 29 -17.79 -7.64 -16.69
N GLU A 30 -19.09 -7.91 -16.69
CA GLU A 30 -20.07 -7.08 -15.97
C GLU A 30 -19.83 -7.13 -14.46
N ALA A 31 -19.49 -8.30 -13.91
CA ALA A 31 -19.12 -8.45 -12.51
C ALA A 31 -17.91 -7.56 -12.15
N LEU A 32 -16.84 -7.58 -12.94
CA LEU A 32 -15.67 -6.71 -12.72
C LEU A 32 -15.98 -5.22 -12.88
N LYS A 33 -16.87 -4.86 -13.80
CA LYS A 33 -17.30 -3.47 -13.96
C LYS A 33 -18.09 -2.98 -12.74
N LYS A 34 -19.08 -3.77 -12.31
CA LYS A 34 -19.88 -3.49 -11.11
C LYS A 34 -19.03 -3.47 -9.85
N PHE A 35 -17.99 -4.30 -9.78
CA PHE A 35 -17.05 -4.30 -8.68
C PHE A 35 -16.39 -2.93 -8.50
N ALA A 36 -15.85 -2.35 -9.58
CA ALA A 36 -15.22 -1.04 -9.53
C ALA A 36 -16.17 0.10 -9.14
N GLU A 37 -17.47 -0.04 -9.45
CA GLU A 37 -18.50 0.95 -9.09
C GLU A 37 -18.99 0.78 -7.64
N MET A 38 -19.07 -0.46 -7.15
CA MET A 38 -19.71 -0.80 -5.87
C MET A 38 -18.72 -1.02 -4.73
N SER A 39 -17.42 -1.17 -5.00
CA SER A 39 -16.39 -1.36 -3.96
C SER A 39 -16.10 -0.09 -3.15
N ALA A 40 -16.78 1.02 -3.43
CA ALA A 40 -16.59 2.29 -2.72
C ALA A 40 -17.33 2.35 -1.37
N THR A 41 -18.30 1.47 -1.12
CA THR A 41 -19.01 1.41 0.17
C THR A 41 -19.10 -0.02 0.71
N PRO A 42 -19.20 -0.20 2.03
CA PRO A 42 -19.35 -1.51 2.66
C PRO A 42 -20.55 -2.29 2.11
N GLU A 43 -21.69 -1.63 1.96
CA GLU A 43 -22.93 -2.25 1.48
C GLU A 43 -22.87 -2.59 -0.01
N GLY A 44 -22.16 -1.79 -0.80
CA GLY A 44 -21.91 -2.06 -2.21
C GLY A 44 -21.02 -3.30 -2.37
N MET A 45 -19.94 -3.36 -1.60
CA MET A 45 -19.01 -4.49 -1.59
C MET A 45 -19.70 -5.79 -1.13
N ASN A 46 -20.49 -5.73 -0.05
CA ASN A 46 -21.25 -6.89 0.44
C ASN A 46 -22.26 -7.40 -0.58
N ARG A 47 -23.00 -6.50 -1.24
CA ARG A 47 -23.95 -6.87 -2.31
C ARG A 47 -23.24 -7.50 -3.50
N TRP A 48 -22.12 -6.92 -3.91
CA TRP A 48 -21.34 -7.46 -5.02
C TRP A 48 -20.83 -8.87 -4.73
N MET A 49 -20.25 -9.10 -3.54
CA MET A 49 -19.79 -10.44 -3.15
C MET A 49 -20.92 -11.45 -3.07
N ALA A 50 -22.06 -11.08 -2.49
CA ALA A 50 -23.23 -11.96 -2.42
C ALA A 50 -23.74 -12.35 -3.81
N GLN A 51 -23.60 -11.45 -4.79
CA GLN A 51 -24.07 -11.67 -6.16
C GLN A 51 -23.08 -12.50 -7.00
N PHE A 52 -21.78 -12.21 -6.93
CA PHE A 52 -20.78 -12.73 -7.87
C PHE A 52 -19.77 -13.70 -7.25
N MET A 53 -19.70 -13.80 -5.93
CA MET A 53 -18.87 -14.77 -5.24
C MET A 53 -19.64 -15.42 -4.07
N PRO A 54 -20.74 -16.12 -4.37
CA PRO A 54 -21.54 -16.79 -3.34
C PRO A 54 -20.67 -17.83 -2.60
N GLY A 55 -20.63 -17.74 -1.27
CA GLY A 55 -19.79 -18.60 -0.42
C GLY A 55 -18.38 -18.05 -0.11
N ALA A 56 -17.97 -16.98 -0.80
CA ALA A 56 -16.75 -16.22 -0.48
C ALA A 56 -17.02 -15.03 0.46
N THR A 57 -18.28 -14.76 0.76
CA THR A 57 -18.68 -13.68 1.68
C THR A 57 -18.17 -13.94 3.10
N PRO A 58 -17.48 -12.98 3.73
CA PRO A 58 -17.07 -13.12 5.11
C PRO A 58 -18.28 -13.25 6.04
N PRO A 59 -18.16 -13.97 7.17
CA PRO A 59 -19.30 -14.29 8.06
C PRO A 59 -20.04 -13.05 8.57
N THR A 60 -19.30 -11.96 8.79
CA THR A 60 -19.80 -10.67 9.26
C THR A 60 -19.96 -9.63 8.15
N GLY A 61 -19.60 -9.94 6.90
CA GLY A 61 -19.54 -8.95 5.83
C GLY A 61 -18.50 -7.84 6.08
N PHE A 62 -18.33 -6.97 5.09
CA PHE A 62 -17.58 -5.73 5.24
C PHE A 62 -18.28 -4.80 6.22
N GLN A 63 -17.55 -4.34 7.23
CA GLN A 63 -18.04 -3.46 8.30
C GLN A 63 -17.65 -2.01 8.01
N PRO A 64 -18.54 -1.02 8.23
CA PRO A 64 -18.24 0.38 7.95
C PRO A 64 -17.00 0.92 8.67
N GLU A 65 -16.84 0.55 9.95
CA GLU A 65 -15.75 1.05 10.81
C GLU A 65 -14.36 0.54 10.40
N GLN A 66 -14.30 -0.62 9.73
CA GLN A 66 -13.06 -1.28 9.32
C GLN A 66 -12.98 -1.44 7.80
N PHE A 67 -13.82 -0.73 7.07
CA PHE A 67 -14.04 -1.00 5.65
C PHE A 67 -12.78 -0.82 4.84
N GLU A 68 -12.03 0.26 5.08
CA GLU A 68 -10.80 0.55 4.36
C GLU A 68 -9.74 -0.54 4.59
N GLU A 69 -9.55 -0.97 5.84
CA GLU A 69 -8.59 -2.02 6.20
C GLU A 69 -8.99 -3.38 5.62
N GLN A 70 -10.27 -3.75 5.73
CA GLN A 70 -10.81 -4.99 5.16
C GLN A 70 -10.68 -4.99 3.63
N LEU A 71 -10.91 -3.83 3.00
CA LEU A 71 -10.81 -3.67 1.56
C LEU A 71 -9.35 -3.74 1.13
N GLU A 72 -8.42 -3.13 1.87
CA GLU A 72 -6.97 -3.29 1.62
C GLU A 72 -6.51 -4.74 1.78
N SER A 73 -6.97 -5.45 2.80
CA SER A 73 -6.68 -6.87 3.02
C SER A 73 -7.18 -7.71 1.84
N TRP A 74 -8.41 -7.44 1.37
CA TRP A 74 -8.95 -8.05 0.17
C TRP A 74 -8.06 -7.78 -1.06
N TRP A 75 -7.67 -6.53 -1.31
CA TRP A 75 -6.81 -6.17 -2.43
C TRP A 75 -5.44 -6.87 -2.41
N ARG A 76 -4.80 -6.91 -1.24
CA ARG A 76 -3.51 -7.60 -1.05
C ARG A 76 -3.63 -9.08 -1.36
N MET A 77 -4.67 -9.73 -0.87
CA MET A 77 -4.93 -11.14 -1.11
C MET A 77 -5.15 -11.44 -2.61
N MET A 78 -5.86 -10.55 -3.33
CA MET A 78 -6.14 -10.72 -4.75
C MET A 78 -4.95 -10.37 -5.65
N GLY A 79 -3.84 -9.86 -5.08
CA GLY A 79 -2.68 -9.38 -5.83
C GLY A 79 -2.95 -8.12 -6.65
N ALA A 80 -3.99 -7.36 -6.30
CA ALA A 80 -4.37 -6.14 -7.00
C ALA A 80 -4.00 -4.90 -6.17
N VAL A 81 -3.37 -3.91 -6.79
CA VAL A 81 -3.06 -2.63 -6.15
C VAL A 81 -4.10 -1.59 -6.59
N PRO A 82 -4.80 -0.93 -5.66
CA PRO A 82 -5.76 0.12 -6.01
C PRO A 82 -5.10 1.24 -6.83
N ARG A 83 -5.81 1.69 -7.88
CA ARG A 83 -5.33 2.75 -8.78
C ARG A 83 -5.02 4.06 -8.05
N SER A 84 -5.71 4.36 -6.96
CA SER A 84 -5.44 5.53 -6.10
C SER A 84 -3.99 5.53 -5.60
N ARG A 85 -3.49 4.42 -5.08
CA ARG A 85 -2.09 4.30 -4.64
C ARG A 85 -1.10 4.47 -5.80
N TYR A 86 -1.44 4.00 -6.99
CA TYR A 86 -0.61 4.22 -8.17
C TYR A 86 -0.56 5.71 -8.57
N LEU A 87 -1.68 6.41 -8.49
CA LEU A 87 -1.75 7.86 -8.76
C LEU A 87 -1.01 8.67 -7.68
N GLU A 88 -1.15 8.32 -6.41
CA GLU A 88 -0.39 8.94 -5.32
C GLU A 88 1.12 8.70 -5.48
N LEU A 89 1.51 7.50 -5.93
CA LEU A 89 2.91 7.18 -6.21
C LEU A 89 3.44 8.05 -7.36
N LEU A 90 2.67 8.20 -8.44
CA LEU A 90 3.00 9.09 -9.55
C LEU A 90 3.15 10.55 -9.10
N GLU A 91 2.18 11.08 -8.34
CA GLU A 91 2.24 12.46 -7.85
C GLU A 91 3.46 12.71 -6.96
N ARG A 92 3.85 11.72 -6.15
CA ARG A 92 5.06 11.79 -5.33
C ARG A 92 6.34 11.66 -6.13
N CYS A 93 6.37 10.84 -7.18
CA CYS A 93 7.47 10.80 -8.14
C CYS A 93 7.66 12.16 -8.84
N ASP A 94 6.58 12.78 -9.30
CA ASP A 94 6.61 14.12 -9.92
C ASP A 94 7.08 15.19 -8.92
N SER A 95 6.73 15.05 -7.64
CA SER A 95 7.23 15.93 -6.58
C SER A 95 8.73 15.75 -6.33
N LEU A 96 9.22 14.51 -6.34
CA LEU A 96 10.65 14.20 -6.20
C LEU A 96 11.46 14.71 -7.39
N GLU A 97 10.96 14.53 -8.60
CA GLU A 97 11.62 15.03 -9.81
C GLU A 97 11.75 16.57 -9.77
N ARG A 98 10.70 17.28 -9.35
CA ARG A 98 10.75 18.73 -9.14
C ARG A 98 11.79 19.14 -8.09
N LYS A 99 11.88 18.41 -6.97
CA LYS A 99 12.89 18.67 -5.92
C LYS A 99 14.30 18.44 -6.44
N LEU A 100 14.51 17.38 -7.23
CA LEU A 100 15.80 17.03 -7.82
C LEU A 100 16.24 18.11 -8.82
N LYS A 101 15.35 18.52 -9.73
CA LYS A 101 15.62 19.61 -10.68
C LYS A 101 15.99 20.92 -9.98
N LYS A 102 15.25 21.29 -8.93
CA LYS A 102 15.55 22.48 -8.12
C LYS A 102 16.93 22.37 -7.44
N ALA A 103 17.30 21.17 -6.99
CA ALA A 103 18.63 20.92 -6.42
C ALA A 103 19.74 21.06 -7.47
N GLU A 104 19.54 20.55 -8.69
CA GLU A 104 20.49 20.70 -9.81
C GLU A 104 20.68 22.18 -10.22
N GLU A 105 19.58 22.93 -10.34
CA GLU A 105 19.62 24.38 -10.63
C GLU A 105 20.38 25.14 -9.53
N THR A 106 20.18 24.75 -8.26
CA THR A 106 20.89 25.36 -7.13
C THR A 106 22.39 25.04 -7.18
N ILE A 107 22.77 23.79 -7.48
CA ILE A 107 24.17 23.38 -7.64
C ILE A 107 24.82 24.12 -8.81
N ALA A 108 24.12 24.28 -9.94
CA ALA A 108 24.61 25.00 -11.09
C ALA A 108 24.87 26.48 -10.76
N GLY A 109 23.92 27.16 -10.11
CA GLY A 109 24.08 28.55 -9.68
C GLY A 109 25.17 28.73 -8.61
N LEU A 110 25.34 27.76 -7.72
CA LEU A 110 26.45 27.78 -6.74
C LEU A 110 27.80 27.55 -7.42
N ARG A 111 27.91 26.64 -8.39
CA ARG A 111 29.13 26.43 -9.18
C ARG A 111 29.51 27.67 -9.99
N GLU A 112 28.53 28.35 -10.57
CA GLU A 112 28.73 29.61 -11.29
C GLU A 112 29.26 30.70 -10.35
N LYS A 113 28.65 30.87 -9.17
CA LYS A 113 29.13 31.81 -8.13
C LYS A 113 30.54 31.45 -7.63
N LEU A 114 30.84 30.16 -7.43
CA LEU A 114 32.18 29.72 -7.02
C LEU A 114 33.23 30.01 -8.10
N GLY A 115 32.88 29.83 -9.38
CA GLY A 115 33.74 30.12 -10.53
C GLY A 115 33.92 31.62 -10.78
N ALA A 116 32.90 32.43 -10.47
CA ALA A 116 32.95 33.89 -10.60
C ALA A 116 33.69 34.57 -9.43
N GLN A 117 33.86 33.88 -8.30
CA GLN A 117 34.18 34.53 -7.04
C GLN A 117 35.27 33.78 -6.27
N GLY A 118 36.51 33.91 -6.73
CA GLY A 118 37.71 33.51 -5.97
C GLY A 118 37.93 34.27 -4.65
N ARG A 119 36.89 34.85 -4.01
CA ARG A 119 36.95 35.62 -2.75
C ARG A 119 35.72 35.54 -1.81
N GLN A 120 34.63 34.79 -2.09
CA GLN A 120 33.50 34.61 -1.14
C GLN A 120 33.29 33.14 -0.74
N GLN A 121 34.33 32.57 -0.14
CA GLN A 121 34.35 31.15 0.24
C GLN A 121 33.42 30.83 1.43
N GLU A 122 33.16 31.80 2.32
CA GLU A 122 32.34 31.61 3.53
C GLU A 122 30.83 31.56 3.22
N ASP A 123 30.32 32.45 2.37
CA ASP A 123 28.90 32.46 1.98
C ASP A 123 28.53 31.20 1.18
N ALA A 124 29.45 30.73 0.34
CA ALA A 124 29.29 29.46 -0.38
C ALA A 124 29.28 28.26 0.58
N GLN A 125 30.15 28.26 1.60
CA GLN A 125 30.19 27.19 2.61
C GLN A 125 28.93 27.16 3.48
N GLN A 126 28.37 28.31 3.87
CA GLN A 126 27.08 28.34 4.56
C GLN A 126 25.92 27.82 3.69
N ALA A 127 25.89 28.21 2.41
CA ALA A 127 24.89 27.69 1.47
C ALA A 127 25.03 26.17 1.27
N PHE A 128 26.26 25.64 1.23
CA PHE A 128 26.51 24.20 1.22
C PHE A 128 26.04 23.50 2.50
N GLY A 129 26.23 24.12 3.67
CA GLY A 129 25.75 23.58 4.95
C GLY A 129 24.23 23.50 5.01
N LEU A 130 23.53 24.57 4.58
CA LEU A 130 22.07 24.60 4.55
C LEU A 130 21.48 23.61 3.54
N TRP A 131 22.12 23.48 2.36
CA TRP A 131 21.71 22.50 1.36
C TRP A 131 22.00 21.07 1.82
N GLY A 132 23.16 20.82 2.44
CA GLY A 132 23.51 19.54 3.04
C GLY A 132 22.50 19.12 4.09
N ALA A 133 22.09 20.03 4.98
CA ALA A 133 21.06 19.77 5.98
C ALA A 133 19.69 19.45 5.34
N MET A 134 19.28 20.19 4.30
CA MET A 134 18.02 19.94 3.59
C MET A 134 18.01 18.58 2.89
N VAL A 135 19.12 18.19 2.28
CA VAL A 135 19.26 16.87 1.63
C VAL A 135 19.25 15.77 2.67
N GLU A 136 19.98 15.93 3.77
CA GLU A 136 20.02 14.96 4.86
C GLU A 136 18.64 14.75 5.49
N GLU A 137 17.88 15.82 5.70
CA GLU A 137 16.51 15.77 6.19
C GLU A 137 15.57 15.07 5.19
N SER A 138 15.73 15.33 3.88
CA SER A 138 14.95 14.65 2.85
C SER A 138 15.27 13.16 2.73
N LEU A 139 16.54 12.78 2.90
CA LEU A 139 16.99 11.38 2.91
C LEU A 139 16.51 10.66 4.18
N LYS A 140 16.50 11.33 5.34
CA LYS A 140 15.90 10.78 6.57
C LYS A 140 14.41 10.53 6.40
N ALA A 141 13.66 11.50 5.85
CA ALA A 141 12.24 11.32 5.56
C ALA A 141 11.98 10.16 4.57
N GLN A 142 12.84 10.01 3.55
CA GLN A 142 12.78 8.87 2.63
C GLN A 142 13.12 7.54 3.30
N ALA A 143 14.10 7.51 4.21
CA ALA A 143 14.50 6.32 4.94
C ALA A 143 13.45 5.87 5.96
N GLU A 144 12.84 6.81 6.68
CA GLU A 144 11.71 6.56 7.58
C GLU A 144 10.50 6.04 6.82
N TRP A 145 10.23 6.61 5.64
CA TRP A 145 9.15 6.12 4.79
C TRP A 145 9.42 4.71 4.25
N MET A 146 10.63 4.43 3.77
CA MET A 146 11.04 3.06 3.36
C MET A 146 10.97 2.07 4.52
N LYS A 147 11.25 2.52 5.74
CA LYS A 147 11.13 1.71 6.95
C LYS A 147 9.66 1.45 7.30
N ALA A 148 8.81 2.47 7.31
CA ALA A 148 7.37 2.32 7.51
C ALA A 148 6.73 1.40 6.44
N TRP A 149 7.19 1.48 5.19
CA TRP A 149 6.71 0.61 4.11
C TRP A 149 7.19 -0.84 4.28
N ARG A 150 8.43 -1.03 4.75
CA ARG A 150 8.98 -2.36 5.08
C ARG A 150 8.29 -2.96 6.30
N ASP A 151 8.07 -2.19 7.35
CA ASP A 151 7.41 -2.63 8.57
C ASP A 151 5.94 -2.97 8.29
N ALA A 152 5.24 -2.18 7.46
CA ALA A 152 3.89 -2.50 6.96
C ALA A 152 3.84 -3.73 6.02
N ALA A 153 5.00 -4.20 5.54
CA ALA A 153 5.17 -5.43 4.77
C ALA A 153 5.71 -6.60 5.62
N THR A 154 6.14 -6.34 6.86
CA THR A 154 6.84 -7.29 7.74
C THR A 154 6.18 -7.36 9.13
N GLU A 155 4.86 -7.38 9.23
CA GLU A 155 4.22 -7.92 10.44
C GLU A 155 4.04 -9.44 10.29
N PRO A 156 4.96 -10.27 10.84
CA PRO A 156 4.66 -11.65 11.15
C PRO A 156 3.95 -11.71 12.51
N ASP A 157 2.76 -12.31 12.49
CA ASP A 157 2.24 -13.26 13.48
C ASP A 157 3.09 -13.40 14.76
N ALA A 158 2.79 -12.57 15.76
CA ALA A 158 3.29 -12.76 17.11
C ALA A 158 2.37 -13.74 17.86
N SER A 159 2.40 -15.00 17.44
CA SER A 159 1.92 -16.11 18.26
C SER A 159 2.82 -16.26 19.50
N PRO A 160 2.28 -16.17 20.74
CA PRO A 160 3.06 -16.51 21.93
C PRO A 160 3.33 -18.02 21.99
N PRO A 161 4.42 -18.46 22.66
CA PRO A 161 4.92 -19.82 22.57
C PRO A 161 3.91 -20.84 23.14
N THR A 162 3.59 -21.86 22.37
CA THR A 162 2.98 -23.11 22.84
C THR A 162 3.97 -23.84 23.74
N GLU A 163 3.66 -23.90 25.04
CA GLU A 163 4.06 -25.03 25.88
C GLU A 163 2.84 -25.95 26.07
N ASP A 164 2.99 -27.13 25.49
CA ASP A 164 2.12 -28.29 25.53
C ASP A 164 2.32 -29.09 26.84
N ALA A 165 1.38 -30.01 27.09
CA ALA A 165 1.29 -31.03 28.13
C ALA A 165 0.77 -30.56 29.50
N GLY A 166 -0.38 -31.03 29.99
CA GLY A 166 -1.23 -32.13 29.57
C GLY A 166 -2.18 -32.48 30.72
N ASP A 167 -2.99 -33.50 30.49
CA ASP A 167 -3.81 -34.22 31.48
C ASP A 167 -5.28 -33.77 31.64
N GLN A 168 -6.10 -34.30 30.74
CA GLN A 168 -7.44 -34.82 31.06
C GLN A 168 -7.26 -36.28 31.56
N PRO A 169 -8.26 -36.94 32.18
CA PRO A 169 -9.56 -36.46 32.69
C PRO A 169 -9.85 -36.99 34.11
N ASP A 170 -10.94 -36.59 34.75
CA ASP A 170 -11.99 -37.57 35.07
C ASP A 170 -13.26 -36.92 35.60
N ASN A 171 -14.35 -37.40 35.04
CA ASN A 171 -15.74 -37.12 35.39
C ASN A 171 -16.18 -38.17 36.44
N PRO A 172 -17.13 -37.85 37.33
CA PRO A 172 -18.47 -38.35 37.06
C PRO A 172 -19.58 -37.29 37.18
#